data_AF-A0A536QGV9-F1
#
_entry.id   AF-A0A536QGV9-F1
#
_cell.length_a   1.000
_cell.length_b   1.000
_cell.length_c   1.000
_cell.angle_alpha   90.00
_cell.angle_beta   90.00
_cell.angle_gamma   90.00
#
_symmetry.space_group_name_H-M   'P 1'
#
loop_
_entity.id
_entity.type
_entity.pdbx_description
1 polymer ?
#
loop_
_entity_poly.entity_id
_entity_poly.type
_entity_poly.pdbx_seq_one_letter_code
_entity_poly.pdbx_strand_id
1 'polypeptide(L)'
;MAYRLLGLAAHPDQAGDLCGQAFGRYAALGTDITLVCAAARDCSAAASKPAARRLGVRDLVLLDFGLSELTVTLLEDVFVDVMASVRPHVVVADETQPAIREASARAFERVRRQAGGSAALPAKLYYRPPADTPAARVTTVVGGPRPAAPEPFIRVFPNPWVTGVLERDLFAGVAVDPSGSHERIDRLAS
;
A
#
# COMPACT_ATOMS: atom_id res chain seq x y z
N MET A 1 -4.96 -6.09 -16.59
CA MET A 1 -4.55 -6.73 -15.32
C MET A 1 -4.81 -5.75 -14.18
N ALA A 2 -5.31 -6.20 -13.03
CA ALA A 2 -5.54 -5.33 -11.88
C ALA A 2 -4.21 -4.88 -11.26
N TYR A 3 -4.11 -3.60 -10.90
CA TYR A 3 -3.01 -3.11 -10.08
C TYR A 3 -3.08 -3.75 -8.69
N ARG A 4 -1.92 -3.93 -8.07
CA ARG A 4 -1.79 -4.58 -6.76
C ARG A 4 -1.13 -3.65 -5.79
N LEU A 5 -1.77 -3.44 -4.66
CA LEU A 5 -1.30 -2.56 -3.61
C LEU A 5 -1.22 -3.33 -2.30
N LEU A 6 -0.08 -3.21 -1.63
CA LEU A 6 0.16 -3.79 -0.32
C LEU A 6 0.25 -2.68 0.74
N GLY A 7 -0.64 -2.71 1.73
CA GLY A 7 -0.57 -1.88 2.93
C GLY A 7 0.08 -2.65 4.09
N LEU A 8 1.00 -2.02 4.81
CA LEU A 8 1.67 -2.56 5.99
C LEU A 8 1.43 -1.64 7.19
N ALA A 9 0.69 -2.13 8.19
CA ALA A 9 0.37 -1.40 9.41
C ALA A 9 0.76 -2.20 10.65
N ALA A 10 0.98 -1.52 11.77
CA ALA A 10 1.21 -2.19 13.04
C ALA A 10 -0.10 -2.79 13.56
N HIS A 11 -1.16 -1.98 13.70
CA HIS A 11 -2.45 -2.41 14.26
C HIS A 11 -3.61 -2.19 13.26
N PRO A 12 -4.67 -3.02 13.25
CA PRO A 12 -5.82 -2.81 12.38
C PRO A 12 -6.58 -1.50 12.64
N ASP A 13 -6.55 -0.98 13.86
CA ASP A 13 -7.16 0.34 14.16
C ASP A 13 -6.42 1.48 13.43
N GLN A 14 -5.12 1.33 13.23
CA GLN A 14 -4.29 2.28 12.48
C GLN A 14 -4.41 2.09 10.96
N ALA A 15 -5.03 1.00 10.50
CA ALA A 15 -5.22 0.78 9.07
C ALA A 15 -6.13 1.84 8.42
N GLY A 16 -7.09 2.38 9.19
CA GLY A 16 -7.89 3.53 8.74
C GLY A 16 -7.04 4.77 8.48
N ASP A 17 -6.03 5.01 9.32
CA ASP A 17 -5.12 6.17 9.20
C ASP A 17 -4.05 5.97 8.11
N LEU A 18 -3.67 4.70 7.89
CA LEU A 18 -2.76 4.28 6.82
C LEU A 18 -3.38 4.51 5.43
N CYS A 19 -4.69 4.25 5.29
CA CYS A 19 -5.30 3.89 4.02
C CYS A 19 -6.65 4.56 3.71
N GLY A 20 -7.17 5.40 4.61
CA GLY A 20 -8.52 5.97 4.65
C GLY A 20 -9.26 6.03 3.31
N GLN A 21 -9.21 7.19 2.64
CA GLN A 21 -9.96 7.42 1.40
C GLN A 21 -9.19 6.92 0.16
N ALA A 22 -7.85 6.84 0.21
CA ALA A 22 -7.05 6.42 -0.92
C ALA A 22 -7.31 4.96 -1.31
N PHE A 23 -7.37 4.03 -0.36
CA PHE A 23 -7.60 2.61 -0.69
C PHE A 23 -9.01 2.39 -1.23
N GLY A 24 -10.02 3.02 -0.63
CA GLY A 24 -11.39 2.97 -1.17
C GLY A 24 -11.48 3.47 -2.61
N ARG A 25 -10.75 4.55 -2.93
CA ARG A 25 -10.65 5.07 -4.30
C ARG A 25 -9.97 4.09 -5.25
N TYR A 26 -8.83 3.52 -4.89
CA TYR A 26 -8.14 2.55 -5.75
C TYR A 26 -8.91 1.24 -5.90
N ALA A 27 -9.59 0.79 -4.84
CA ALA A 27 -10.50 -0.35 -4.90
C ALA A 27 -11.64 -0.10 -5.90
N ALA A 28 -12.25 1.09 -5.87
CA ALA A 28 -13.28 1.49 -6.83
C ALA A 28 -12.77 1.55 -8.29
N LEU A 29 -11.46 1.77 -8.47
CA LEU A 29 -10.77 1.71 -9.77
C LEU A 29 -10.31 0.28 -10.15
N GLY A 30 -10.65 -0.74 -9.37
CA GLY A 30 -10.32 -2.14 -9.66
C GLY A 30 -8.91 -2.57 -9.21
N THR A 31 -8.29 -1.85 -8.27
CA THR A 31 -7.02 -2.26 -7.66
C THR A 31 -7.25 -3.38 -6.65
N ASP A 32 -6.47 -4.45 -6.74
CA ASP A 32 -6.40 -5.49 -5.74
C ASP A 32 -5.56 -5.01 -4.55
N ILE A 33 -6.22 -4.82 -3.42
CA ILE A 33 -5.61 -4.27 -2.21
C ILE A 33 -5.48 -5.37 -1.16
N THR A 34 -4.25 -5.62 -0.72
CA THR A 34 -3.93 -6.48 0.41
C THR A 34 -3.43 -5.61 1.58
N LEU A 35 -3.97 -5.83 2.77
CA LEU A 35 -3.53 -5.16 4.00
C LEU A 35 -2.96 -6.18 4.97
N VAL A 36 -1.77 -5.91 5.50
CA VAL A 36 -1.13 -6.70 6.55
C VAL A 36 -1.08 -5.88 7.82
N CYS A 37 -1.60 -6.43 8.91
CA CYS A 37 -1.49 -5.88 10.26
C CYS A 37 -0.61 -6.79 11.11
N ALA A 38 0.50 -6.26 11.61
CA ALA A 38 1.52 -7.06 12.28
C ALA A 38 1.17 -7.44 13.73
N ALA A 39 0.57 -6.53 14.48
CA ALA A 39 0.24 -6.70 15.89
C ALA A 39 -1.27 -6.91 16.07
N ALA A 40 -1.78 -8.07 15.65
CA ALA A 40 -3.20 -8.37 15.67
C ALA A 40 -3.60 -9.43 16.72
N ARG A 41 -2.70 -9.82 17.64
CA ARG A 41 -2.97 -10.82 18.68
C ARG A 41 -4.25 -10.54 19.48
N ASP A 42 -4.39 -9.29 19.91
CA ASP A 42 -5.53 -8.86 20.74
C ASP A 42 -6.74 -8.41 19.91
N CYS A 43 -6.67 -8.56 18.58
CA CYS A 43 -7.71 -8.11 17.67
C CYS A 43 -8.73 -9.21 17.38
N SER A 44 -10.01 -8.86 17.46
CA SER A 44 -11.07 -9.74 16.95
C SER A 44 -11.12 -9.69 15.43
N ALA A 45 -10.77 -10.80 14.77
CA ALA A 45 -10.92 -10.94 13.32
C ALA A 45 -12.35 -10.66 12.83
N ALA A 46 -13.36 -10.96 13.67
CA ALA A 46 -14.77 -10.65 13.39
C ALA A 46 -15.05 -9.14 13.34
N ALA A 47 -14.32 -8.34 14.11
CA ALA A 47 -14.42 -6.88 14.11
C ALA A 47 -13.55 -6.23 13.01
N SER A 48 -12.35 -6.78 12.74
CA SER A 48 -11.42 -6.22 11.75
C SER A 48 -11.87 -6.43 10.30
N LYS A 49 -12.53 -7.56 10.00
CA LYS A 49 -12.95 -7.90 8.63
C LYS A 49 -13.98 -6.92 8.03
N PRO A 50 -15.06 -6.53 8.73
CA PRO A 50 -15.97 -5.48 8.25
C PRO A 50 -15.29 -4.13 8.05
N ALA A 51 -14.34 -3.77 8.92
CA ALA A 51 -13.59 -2.51 8.79
C ALA A 51 -12.71 -2.50 7.53
N ALA A 52 -11.95 -3.58 7.29
CA ALA A 52 -11.14 -3.73 6.09
C ALA A 52 -11.98 -3.70 4.80
N ARG A 53 -13.15 -4.34 4.80
CA ARG A 53 -14.07 -4.28 3.65
C ARG A 53 -14.57 -2.88 3.34
N ARG A 54 -14.85 -2.05 4.36
CA ARG A 54 -15.24 -0.64 4.16
C ARG A 54 -14.13 0.19 3.51
N LEU A 55 -12.88 -0.20 3.70
CA LEU A 55 -11.71 0.43 3.05
C LEU A 55 -11.46 -0.10 1.63
N GLY A 56 -12.27 -1.04 1.13
CA GLY A 56 -12.07 -1.67 -0.18
C GLY A 56 -10.92 -2.68 -0.20
N VAL A 57 -10.43 -3.11 0.97
CA VAL A 57 -9.41 -4.16 1.06
C VAL A 57 -10.01 -5.48 0.66
N ARG A 58 -9.36 -6.16 -0.30
CA ARG A 58 -9.75 -7.49 -0.76
C ARG A 58 -9.28 -8.57 0.20
N ASP A 59 -8.02 -8.48 0.61
CA ASP A 59 -7.34 -9.48 1.44
C ASP A 59 -6.76 -8.82 2.70
N LEU A 60 -7.16 -9.32 3.87
CA LEU A 60 -6.65 -8.88 5.16
C LEU A 60 -5.81 -10.00 5.79
N VAL A 61 -4.54 -9.72 6.08
CA VAL A 61 -3.62 -10.62 6.76
C VAL A 61 -3.36 -10.07 8.16
N LEU A 62 -3.72 -10.85 9.18
CA LEU A 62 -3.49 -10.52 10.58
C LEU A 62 -2.38 -11.43 11.11
N LEU A 63 -1.27 -10.83 11.54
CA LEU A 63 -0.18 -11.56 12.17
C LEU A 63 -0.40 -11.56 13.70
N ASP A 64 -0.17 -12.70 14.33
CA ASP A 64 -0.44 -12.94 15.76
C ASP A 64 0.72 -12.48 16.66
N PHE A 65 1.22 -11.26 16.41
CA PHE A 65 2.21 -10.63 17.28
C PHE A 65 1.54 -9.66 18.25
N GLY A 66 2.17 -9.48 19.41
CA GLY A 66 1.94 -8.31 20.26
C GLY A 66 2.71 -7.09 19.72
N LEU A 67 2.23 -5.88 20.01
CA LEU A 67 2.91 -4.64 19.57
C LEU A 67 4.35 -4.55 20.10
N SER A 68 4.58 -5.03 21.33
CA SER A 68 5.89 -5.09 21.99
C SER A 68 6.84 -6.15 21.39
N GLU A 69 6.31 -7.11 20.63
CA GLU A 69 7.09 -8.19 20.01
C GLU A 69 7.58 -7.81 18.61
N LEU A 70 7.11 -6.69 18.06
CA LEU A 70 7.47 -6.23 16.73
C LEU A 70 8.95 -5.81 16.68
N THR A 71 9.75 -6.64 16.02
CA THR A 71 11.15 -6.35 15.72
C THR A 71 11.38 -6.33 14.22
N VAL A 72 12.40 -5.59 13.79
CA VAL A 72 12.74 -5.43 12.36
C VAL A 72 13.05 -6.78 11.74
N THR A 73 13.88 -7.60 12.39
CA THR A 73 14.31 -8.91 11.87
C THR A 73 13.12 -9.85 11.66
N LEU A 74 12.22 -9.91 12.64
CA LEU A 74 11.03 -10.77 12.57
C LEU A 74 10.11 -10.36 11.43
N LEU A 75 9.88 -9.05 11.29
CA LEU A 75 8.99 -8.52 10.26
C LEU A 75 9.60 -8.53 8.87
N GLU A 76 10.93 -8.39 8.75
CA GLU A 76 11.61 -8.38 7.46
C GLU A 76 11.35 -9.68 6.68
N ASP A 77 11.60 -10.84 7.29
CA ASP A 77 11.44 -12.13 6.59
C ASP A 77 9.96 -12.37 6.21
N VAL A 78 9.02 -12.04 7.11
CA VAL A 78 7.58 -12.14 6.80
C VAL A 78 7.19 -11.19 5.66
N PHE A 79 7.67 -9.96 5.66
CA PHE A 79 7.37 -8.99 4.61
C PHE A 79 8.01 -9.37 3.28
N VAL A 80 9.20 -9.98 3.27
CA VAL A 80 9.80 -10.54 2.06
C VAL A 80 8.88 -11.60 1.46
N ASP A 81 8.41 -12.55 2.27
CA ASP A 81 7.55 -13.64 1.81
C ASP A 81 6.20 -13.12 1.30
N VAL A 82 5.59 -12.15 2.01
CA VAL A 82 4.34 -11.50 1.58
C VAL A 82 4.54 -10.74 0.27
N MET A 83 5.61 -9.94 0.14
CA MET A 83 5.87 -9.19 -1.08
C MET A 83 6.19 -10.11 -2.27
N ALA A 84 6.91 -11.21 -2.05
CA ALA A 84 7.18 -12.21 -3.07
C ALA A 84 5.91 -12.95 -3.52
N SER A 85 4.99 -13.20 -2.59
CA SER A 85 3.73 -13.91 -2.85
C SER A 85 2.69 -13.02 -3.53
N VAL A 86 2.42 -11.83 -2.97
CA VAL A 86 1.44 -10.87 -3.48
C VAL A 86 1.94 -10.22 -4.78
N ARG A 87 3.27 -10.05 -4.91
CA ARG A 87 3.94 -9.27 -5.96
C ARG A 87 3.29 -7.91 -6.18
N PRO A 88 3.20 -7.05 -5.14
CA PRO A 88 2.52 -5.78 -5.26
C PRO A 88 3.25 -4.86 -6.23
N HIS A 89 2.52 -3.95 -6.87
CA HIS A 89 3.12 -2.87 -7.66
C HIS A 89 3.57 -1.74 -6.75
N VAL A 90 2.77 -1.46 -5.72
CA VAL A 90 3.03 -0.41 -4.74
C VAL A 90 2.94 -0.99 -3.33
N VAL A 91 3.91 -0.64 -2.49
CA VAL A 91 3.88 -0.88 -1.05
C VAL A 91 3.68 0.45 -0.33
N VAL A 92 2.76 0.49 0.62
CA VAL A 92 2.54 1.61 1.54
C VAL A 92 2.75 1.10 2.96
N ALA A 93 3.65 1.71 3.71
CA ALA A 93 3.92 1.34 5.10
C ALA A 93 3.69 2.51 6.07
N ASP A 94 3.38 2.17 7.31
CA ASP A 94 3.20 3.15 8.38
C ASP A 94 4.55 3.77 8.79
N GLU A 95 4.69 5.09 8.70
CA GLU A 95 5.90 5.77 9.18
C GLU A 95 5.96 5.85 10.70
N THR A 96 4.80 5.85 11.37
CA THR A 96 4.69 6.11 12.80
C THR A 96 5.22 4.97 13.66
N GLN A 97 5.22 3.74 13.13
CA GLN A 97 5.79 2.56 13.79
C GLN A 97 7.19 2.24 13.24
N PRO A 98 8.28 2.45 14.01
CA PRO A 98 9.65 2.27 13.52
C PRO A 98 9.97 0.87 13.00
N ALA A 99 9.44 -0.17 13.66
CA ALA A 99 9.66 -1.56 13.25
C ALA A 99 9.04 -1.86 11.88
N ILE A 100 7.83 -1.34 11.61
CA ILE A 100 7.15 -1.50 10.31
C ILE A 100 7.92 -0.74 9.23
N ARG A 101 8.26 0.53 9.51
CA ARG A 101 9.01 1.38 8.59
C ARG A 101 10.32 0.73 8.16
N GLU A 102 11.14 0.31 9.11
CA GLU A 102 12.46 -0.26 8.81
C GLU A 102 12.37 -1.64 8.17
N ALA A 103 11.49 -2.52 8.66
CA ALA A 103 11.31 -3.85 8.06
C ALA A 103 10.78 -3.76 6.62
N SER A 104 9.84 -2.85 6.36
CA SER A 104 9.29 -2.67 5.01
C SER A 104 10.35 -2.20 4.01
N ALA A 105 11.26 -1.30 4.41
CA ALA A 105 12.37 -0.86 3.58
C ALA A 105 13.33 -2.01 3.25
N ARG A 106 13.78 -2.76 4.28
CA ARG A 106 14.72 -3.87 4.11
C ARG A 106 14.12 -4.99 3.25
N ALA A 107 12.87 -5.36 3.52
CA ALA A 107 12.15 -6.35 2.74
C ALA A 107 12.00 -5.94 1.27
N PHE A 108 11.59 -4.69 1.02
CA PHE A 108 11.45 -4.14 -0.33
C PHE A 108 12.78 -4.20 -1.09
N GLU A 109 13.88 -3.74 -0.49
CA GLU A 109 15.21 -3.78 -1.11
C GLU A 109 15.66 -5.21 -1.41
N ARG A 110 15.45 -6.12 -0.47
CA ARG A 110 15.80 -7.55 -0.61
C ARG A 110 15.03 -8.20 -1.75
N VAL A 111 13.71 -8.04 -1.80
CA VAL A 111 12.86 -8.60 -2.86
C VAL A 111 13.23 -8.05 -4.22
N ARG A 112 13.47 -6.73 -4.34
CA ARG A 112 13.89 -6.15 -5.62
C ARG A 112 15.25 -6.62 -6.07
N ARG A 113 16.21 -6.77 -5.15
CA ARG A 113 17.55 -7.30 -5.47
C ARG A 113 17.47 -8.73 -6.00
N GLN A 114 16.57 -9.54 -5.43
CA GLN A 114 16.32 -10.92 -5.87
C GLN A 114 15.60 -10.98 -7.22
N ALA A 115 14.60 -10.13 -7.45
CA ALA A 115 13.84 -10.09 -8.70
C ALA A 115 14.68 -9.58 -9.89
N GLY A 116 15.52 -8.57 -9.66
CA GLY A 116 16.41 -7.99 -10.67
C GLY A 116 15.69 -7.19 -11.76
N GLY A 117 16.43 -6.30 -12.43
CA GLY A 117 15.93 -5.54 -13.57
C GLY A 117 15.07 -4.31 -13.23
N SER A 118 14.77 -3.52 -14.28
CA SER A 118 14.00 -2.26 -14.16
C SER A 118 12.52 -2.49 -13.88
N ALA A 119 11.97 -3.65 -14.27
CA ALA A 119 10.58 -4.05 -14.05
C ALA A 119 10.38 -4.88 -12.75
N ALA A 120 11.37 -4.90 -11.85
CA ALA A 120 11.28 -5.60 -10.57
C ALA A 120 10.09 -5.08 -9.74
N LEU A 121 9.31 -6.01 -9.19
CA LEU A 121 8.26 -5.72 -8.23
C LEU A 121 8.77 -6.01 -6.80
N PRO A 122 8.40 -5.18 -5.80
CA PRO A 122 7.52 -4.03 -5.94
C PRO A 122 8.18 -2.81 -6.61
N ALA A 123 7.40 -2.07 -7.41
CA ALA A 123 7.92 -0.97 -8.22
C ALA A 123 8.15 0.30 -7.40
N LYS A 124 7.33 0.52 -6.37
CA LYS A 124 7.36 1.71 -5.51
C LYS A 124 7.14 1.38 -4.05
N LEU A 125 7.77 2.18 -3.19
CA LEU A 125 7.57 2.18 -1.73
C LEU A 125 7.20 3.58 -1.27
N TYR A 126 6.13 3.67 -0.48
CA TYR A 126 5.67 4.88 0.15
C TYR A 126 5.52 4.70 1.66
N TYR A 127 5.69 5.80 2.40
CA TYR A 127 5.28 5.88 3.78
C TYR A 127 4.07 6.79 3.96
N ARG A 128 3.19 6.40 4.87
CA ARG A 128 2.14 7.28 5.37
C ARG A 128 2.73 8.14 6.50
N PRO A 129 2.82 9.47 6.34
CA PRO A 129 3.28 10.34 7.40
C PRO A 129 2.23 10.51 8.51
N PRO A 130 2.63 10.92 9.73
CA PRO A 130 1.72 11.24 10.83
C PRO A 130 0.65 12.25 10.41
N ALA A 131 -0.56 12.15 10.96
CA ALA A 131 -1.69 13.03 10.64
C ALA A 131 -1.37 14.53 10.81
N ASP A 132 -0.49 14.87 11.75
CA ASP A 132 -0.08 16.26 12.05
C ASP A 132 1.06 16.78 11.15
N THR A 133 1.42 16.06 10.09
CA THR A 133 2.48 16.50 9.18
C THR A 133 2.03 17.72 8.36
N PRO A 134 2.68 18.90 8.49
CA PRO A 134 2.22 20.12 7.84
C PRO A 134 2.18 19.99 6.31
N ALA A 135 1.03 20.33 5.71
CA ALA A 135 0.80 20.30 4.26
C ALA A 135 1.67 21.28 3.44
N ALA A 136 2.53 22.08 4.08
CA ALA A 136 3.42 23.05 3.45
C ALA A 136 4.65 22.43 2.73
N ARG A 137 4.82 21.09 2.80
CA ARG A 137 5.89 20.34 2.10
C ARG A 137 5.38 19.53 0.91
N VAL A 138 4.45 20.09 0.11
CA VAL A 138 3.86 19.42 -1.07
C VAL A 138 4.42 20.05 -2.33
N THR A 139 5.37 19.38 -3.02
CA THR A 139 6.10 19.98 -4.15
C THR A 139 5.87 19.33 -5.50
N THR A 140 4.92 18.40 -5.69
CA THR A 140 4.61 17.95 -7.06
C THR A 140 3.19 17.39 -7.22
N VAL A 141 2.46 17.96 -8.18
CA VAL A 141 1.17 17.48 -8.68
C VAL A 141 1.45 16.88 -10.05
N VAL A 142 1.14 15.60 -10.25
CA VAL A 142 1.11 14.99 -11.58
C VAL A 142 -0.30 14.41 -11.78
N GLY A 143 -1.08 15.08 -12.65
CA GLY A 143 -2.28 14.58 -13.35
C GLY A 143 -3.47 14.04 -12.54
N GLY A 144 -4.63 14.70 -12.64
CA GLY A 144 -5.94 14.18 -12.20
C GLY A 144 -6.86 15.25 -11.60
N PRO A 145 -8.20 15.10 -11.67
CA PRO A 145 -9.13 16.06 -11.07
C PRO A 145 -8.89 16.16 -9.56
N ARG A 146 -8.92 17.40 -9.05
CA ARG A 146 -8.60 17.76 -7.65
C ARG A 146 -9.51 16.99 -6.67
N PRO A 147 -8.99 16.05 -5.86
CA PRO A 147 -9.79 15.38 -4.84
C PRO A 147 -10.07 16.32 -3.66
N ALA A 148 -11.15 16.06 -2.93
CA ALA A 148 -11.31 16.55 -1.56
C ALA A 148 -10.14 16.01 -0.71
N ALA A 149 -9.23 16.89 -0.30
CA ALA A 149 -8.05 16.64 0.52
C ALA A 149 -7.31 15.30 0.25
N PRO A 150 -6.47 15.21 -0.79
CA PRO A 150 -5.67 14.02 -1.04
C PRO A 150 -4.72 13.72 0.12
N GLU A 151 -4.82 12.49 0.67
CA GLU A 151 -3.93 11.95 1.71
C GLU A 151 -2.47 12.00 1.20
N PRO A 152 -1.53 12.58 1.98
CA PRO A 152 -0.13 12.67 1.57
C PRO A 152 0.61 11.35 1.81
N PHE A 153 1.49 10.98 0.89
CA PHE A 153 2.40 9.83 1.00
C PHE A 153 3.84 10.26 0.72
N ILE A 154 4.79 9.87 1.58
CA ILE A 154 6.22 10.10 1.34
C ILE A 154 6.73 9.02 0.40
N ARG A 155 7.26 9.40 -0.76
CA ARG A 155 7.88 8.43 -1.65
C ARG A 155 9.30 8.08 -1.19
N VAL A 156 9.52 6.80 -0.94
CA VAL A 156 10.81 6.23 -0.50
C VAL A 156 11.56 5.65 -1.70
N PHE A 157 10.84 4.94 -2.57
CA PHE A 157 11.41 4.35 -3.78
C PHE A 157 10.51 4.57 -5.02
N PRO A 158 11.07 4.92 -6.20
CA PRO A 158 12.48 5.27 -6.43
C PRO A 158 12.85 6.53 -5.65
N ASN A 159 14.08 6.59 -5.12
CA ASN A 159 14.55 7.70 -4.31
C ASN A 159 14.30 9.02 -5.07
N PRO A 160 13.43 9.91 -4.57
CA PRO A 160 13.14 11.15 -5.26
C PRO A 160 14.41 12.02 -5.30
N TRP A 161 14.63 12.72 -6.41
CA TRP A 161 15.79 13.61 -6.57
C TRP A 161 15.75 14.81 -5.61
N VAL A 162 14.62 15.00 -4.93
CA VAL A 162 14.38 16.00 -3.88
C VAL A 162 13.85 15.27 -2.65
N THR A 163 14.45 15.50 -1.49
CA THR A 163 13.97 14.94 -0.22
C THR A 163 12.66 15.62 0.21
N GLY A 164 11.70 14.85 0.73
CA GLY A 164 10.43 15.38 1.24
C GLY A 164 9.31 15.58 0.20
N VAL A 165 9.37 14.91 -0.95
CA VAL A 165 8.26 14.92 -1.92
C VAL A 165 7.10 14.07 -1.39
N LEU A 166 5.97 14.73 -1.12
CA LEU A 166 4.70 14.09 -0.84
C LEU A 166 3.95 13.85 -2.15
N GLU A 167 3.72 12.58 -2.49
CA GLU A 167 2.88 12.19 -3.63
C GLU A 167 1.42 11.99 -3.18
N ARG A 168 0.50 12.29 -4.09
CA ARG A 168 -0.96 12.22 -3.91
C ARG A 168 -1.61 11.10 -4.73
N ASP A 169 -0.84 10.56 -5.67
CA ASP A 169 -1.21 9.43 -6.52
C ASP A 169 -0.10 8.36 -6.41
N LEU A 170 -0.47 7.22 -5.84
CA LEU A 170 0.42 6.08 -5.62
C LEU A 170 0.83 5.44 -6.95
N PHE A 171 -0.01 5.57 -7.97
CA PHE A 171 0.20 5.01 -9.30
C PHE A 171 0.69 6.05 -10.31
N ALA A 172 1.10 7.25 -9.89
CA ALA A 172 1.61 8.28 -10.81
C ALA A 172 2.71 7.72 -11.73
N GLY A 173 2.48 7.74 -13.05
CA GLY A 173 3.39 7.17 -14.06
C GLY A 173 3.24 5.67 -14.33
N VAL A 174 2.28 4.98 -13.70
CA VAL A 174 1.88 3.61 -14.04
C VAL A 174 0.58 3.71 -14.82
N ALA A 175 0.64 3.46 -16.13
CA ALA A 175 -0.51 3.62 -17.02
C ALA A 175 -1.64 2.70 -16.59
N VAL A 176 -2.73 3.28 -16.05
CA VAL A 176 -3.96 2.54 -15.81
C VAL A 176 -4.55 2.24 -17.18
N ASP A 177 -4.59 0.97 -17.56
CA ASP A 177 -5.36 0.55 -18.72
C ASP A 177 -6.81 0.35 -18.26
N PRO A 178 -7.76 1.23 -18.62
CA PRO A 178 -9.15 1.13 -18.21
C PRO A 178 -9.89 -0.03 -18.88
N SER A 179 -9.23 -0.84 -19.71
CA SER A 179 -9.81 -2.01 -20.40
C SER A 179 -9.95 -3.23 -19.48
N GLY A 180 -10.67 -3.03 -18.37
CA GLY A 180 -11.43 -4.07 -17.67
C GLY A 180 -12.94 -3.86 -17.80
N SER A 181 -13.38 -2.88 -18.60
CA SER A 181 -14.77 -2.79 -19.03
C SER A 181 -15.11 -4.06 -19.78
N HIS A 182 -16.05 -4.83 -19.25
CA HIS A 182 -16.75 -5.89 -19.94
C HIS A 182 -17.05 -5.45 -21.40
N GLU A 183 -16.22 -5.87 -22.36
CA GLU A 183 -16.70 -6.12 -23.71
C GLU A 183 -17.57 -7.36 -23.59
N ARG A 184 -18.83 -7.13 -23.23
CA ARG A 184 -19.91 -8.01 -23.61
C ARG A 184 -19.89 -8.03 -25.13
N ILE A 185 -19.23 -9.04 -25.69
CA ILE A 185 -19.35 -9.38 -27.10
C ILE A 185 -20.78 -9.88 -27.29
N ASP A 186 -21.73 -8.93 -27.35
CA ASP A 186 -22.99 -9.16 -28.04
C ASP A 186 -22.68 -9.01 -29.53
N ARG A 187 -22.22 -10.11 -30.14
CA ARG A 187 -22.41 -10.35 -31.57
C ARG A 187 -22.31 -11.84 -31.90
N LEU A 188 -23.46 -12.33 -32.38
CA LEU A 188 -23.72 -13.38 -33.36
C LEU A 188 -24.11 -14.76 -32.82
N ALA A 189 -25.43 -14.96 -32.72
CA ALA A 189 -26.06 -16.08 -33.39
C ALA A 189 -27.22 -15.54 -34.24
N SER A 190 -27.14 -15.89 -35.52
CA SER A 190 -28.12 -15.66 -36.58
C SER A 190 -29.46 -16.35 -36.32
#